data_AF-A0A0A9WVD7-F1
#
_entry.id   AF-A0A0A9WVD7-F1
#
_cell.length_a   1.000
_cell.length_b   1.000
_cell.length_c   1.000
_cell.angle_alpha   90.00
_cell.angle_beta   90.00
_cell.angle_gamma   90.00
#
_symmetry.space_group_name_H-M   'P 1'
#
loop_
_entity.id
_entity.type
_entity.pdbx_description
1 polymer ?
#
loop_
_entity_poly.entity_id
_entity_poly.type
_entity_poly.pdbx_seq_one_letter_code
_entity_poly.pdbx_strand_id
1 'polypeptide(L)'
;NGEPIGSWELGGLLMFRKPVLDKKFAIWLTALGPDCYTLTKSRVGDVKPAWRSVFNPKTLTAGIPWDEILDSKKVNLKELQETLLLSYSAKRPDIINIYPIASPALSGLGGGFRVVNVEQRSSQLVPICIQLVMYCQAAPKHYSSFTTAIDSLGGPEVFLFLFARVVDMGGNAIEQ
;
A
#
# COMPACT_ATOMS: atom_id res chain seq x y z
N ASN A 1 -17.35 33.30 11.77
CA ASN A 1 -15.90 33.13 11.50
C ASN A 1 -15.32 32.18 12.51
N GLY A 2 -15.49 30.87 12.29
CA GLY A 2 -14.83 29.84 13.10
C GLY A 2 -13.69 29.28 12.27
N GLU A 3 -12.45 29.48 12.72
CA GLU A 3 -11.30 28.80 12.15
C GLU A 3 -11.54 27.28 12.18
N PRO A 4 -11.09 26.50 11.18
CA PRO A 4 -11.21 25.06 11.22
C PRO A 4 -10.44 24.53 12.43
N ILE A 5 -11.19 24.03 13.42
CA ILE A 5 -10.68 23.35 14.61
C ILE A 5 -10.06 22.02 14.14
N GLY A 6 -8.80 22.05 13.72
CA GLY A 6 -7.95 20.90 13.41
C GLY A 6 -8.46 19.94 12.32
N SER A 7 -7.64 19.65 11.31
CA SER A 7 -7.91 18.55 10.38
C SER A 7 -7.22 17.27 10.84
N TRP A 8 -7.97 16.18 10.97
CA TRP A 8 -7.41 14.84 11.19
C TRP A 8 -7.19 14.16 9.85
N GLU A 9 -5.97 13.67 9.62
CA GLU A 9 -5.63 12.91 8.42
C GLU A 9 -5.37 11.45 8.80
N LEU A 10 -6.13 10.53 8.20
CA LEU A 10 -5.96 9.10 8.40
C LEU A 10 -5.41 8.47 7.11
N GLY A 11 -4.25 7.83 7.23
CA GLY A 11 -3.63 7.08 6.15
C GLY A 11 -4.12 5.62 6.07
N GLY A 12 -3.31 4.76 5.46
CA GLY A 12 -3.52 3.32 5.54
C GLY A 12 -3.23 2.78 6.95
N LEU A 13 -3.99 1.79 7.38
CA LEU A 13 -3.80 1.12 8.67
C LEU A 13 -3.70 -0.39 8.46
N LEU A 14 -2.70 -1.00 9.09
CA LEU A 14 -2.54 -2.44 9.21
C LEU A 14 -2.52 -2.80 10.69
N MET A 15 -3.33 -3.77 11.08
CA MET A 15 -3.37 -4.27 12.46
C MET A 15 -2.99 -5.76 12.47
N PHE A 16 -2.18 -6.15 13.44
CA PHE A 16 -1.68 -7.51 13.62
C PHE A 16 -2.13 -8.05 14.97
N ARG A 17 -2.37 -9.37 15.04
CA ARG A 17 -2.84 -10.07 16.25
C ARG A 17 -1.80 -10.15 17.37
N LYS A 18 -0.52 -10.06 17.03
CA LYS A 18 0.60 -10.10 17.97
C LYS A 18 1.64 -9.04 17.56
N PRO A 19 2.51 -8.58 18.47
CA PRO A 19 3.55 -7.62 18.14
C PRO A 19 4.61 -8.28 17.25
N VAL A 20 4.47 -8.09 15.93
CA VAL A 20 5.40 -8.62 14.91
C VAL A 20 6.21 -7.53 14.23
N LEU A 21 5.98 -6.26 14.59
CA LEU A 21 6.58 -5.12 13.90
C LEU A 21 7.99 -4.86 14.45
N ASP A 22 8.98 -5.51 13.85
CA ASP A 22 10.39 -5.24 14.08
C ASP A 22 10.92 -4.17 13.11
N LYS A 23 12.10 -3.58 13.39
CA LYS A 23 12.77 -2.58 12.54
C LYS A 23 12.87 -3.05 11.08
N LYS A 24 13.21 -4.33 10.89
CA LYS A 24 13.29 -4.97 9.57
C LYS A 24 11.96 -4.90 8.82
N PHE A 25 10.87 -5.30 9.47
CA PHE A 25 9.54 -5.32 8.87
C PHE A 25 8.98 -3.91 8.66
N ALA A 26 9.22 -2.99 9.58
CA ALA A 26 8.80 -1.60 9.45
C ALA A 26 9.43 -0.94 8.21
N ILE A 27 10.73 -1.13 8.03
CA ILE A 27 11.47 -0.62 6.87
C ILE A 27 10.98 -1.27 5.57
N TRP A 28 10.78 -2.58 5.60
CA TRP A 28 10.31 -3.31 4.43
C TRP A 28 8.90 -2.88 4.01
N LEU A 29 7.97 -2.74 4.95
CA LEU A 29 6.62 -2.21 4.69
C LEU A 29 6.67 -0.77 4.17
N THR A 30 7.54 0.07 4.73
CA THR A 30 7.72 1.45 4.26
C THR A 30 8.23 1.48 2.82
N ALA A 31 9.16 0.58 2.47
CA ALA A 31 9.70 0.47 1.11
C ALA A 31 8.63 0.05 0.09
N LEU A 32 7.68 -0.79 0.48
CA LEU A 32 6.57 -1.19 -0.40
C LEU A 32 5.51 -0.10 -0.59
N GLY A 33 5.49 0.89 0.30
CA GLY A 33 4.47 1.92 0.33
C GLY A 33 3.21 1.52 1.10
N PRO A 34 2.25 2.45 1.22
CA PRO A 34 1.09 2.34 2.11
C PRO A 34 -0.02 1.40 1.61
N ASP A 35 0.29 0.45 0.73
CA ASP A 35 -0.71 -0.42 0.11
C ASP A 35 -0.54 -1.89 0.57
N CYS A 36 -1.62 -2.46 1.12
CA CYS A 36 -1.61 -3.78 1.76
C CYS A 36 -1.54 -4.95 0.75
N TYR A 37 -1.64 -4.65 -0.54
CA TYR A 37 -1.66 -5.65 -1.62
C TYR A 37 -0.40 -6.51 -1.65
N THR A 38 0.75 -5.95 -1.27
CA THR A 38 2.01 -6.70 -1.27
C THR A 38 2.05 -7.75 -0.15
N LEU A 39 1.38 -7.47 0.97
CA LEU A 39 1.24 -8.42 2.08
C LEU A 39 0.32 -9.57 1.71
N THR A 40 -0.76 -9.29 0.98
CA THR A 40 -1.80 -10.27 0.61
C THR A 40 -1.51 -11.04 -0.68
N LYS A 41 -0.40 -10.75 -1.38
CA LYS A 41 -0.08 -11.31 -2.72
C LYS A 41 -1.26 -11.23 -3.71
N SER A 42 -2.16 -10.27 -3.51
CA SER A 42 -3.39 -10.13 -4.30
C SER A 42 -3.16 -9.43 -5.64
N ARG A 43 -1.98 -8.84 -5.84
CA ARG A 43 -1.58 -8.18 -7.09
C ARG A 43 -0.67 -9.09 -7.91
N VAL A 44 -1.01 -9.26 -9.18
CA VAL A 44 -0.16 -9.95 -10.17
C VAL A 44 1.08 -9.09 -10.45
N GLY A 45 2.26 -9.65 -10.15
CA GLY A 45 3.56 -9.01 -10.36
C GLY A 45 4.32 -8.73 -9.05
N ASP A 46 5.64 -8.93 -9.07
CA ASP A 46 6.51 -8.58 -7.95
C ASP A 46 6.70 -7.06 -7.89
N VAL A 47 5.97 -6.41 -6.99
CA VAL A 47 6.18 -4.98 -6.69
C VAL A 47 7.56 -4.83 -6.06
N LYS A 48 8.49 -4.23 -6.81
CA LYS A 48 9.83 -3.92 -6.30
C LYS A 48 9.70 -2.84 -5.21
N PRO A 49 10.33 -3.03 -4.03
CA PRO A 49 10.31 -2.02 -3.00
C PRO A 49 10.99 -0.72 -3.49
N ALA A 50 10.37 0.41 -3.20
CA ALA A 50 10.89 1.74 -3.47
C ALA A 50 11.94 2.13 -2.43
N TRP A 51 13.11 1.48 -2.44
CA TRP A 51 14.18 1.73 -1.46
C TRP A 51 14.61 3.20 -1.34
N ARG A 52 14.46 3.97 -2.42
CA ARG A 52 14.75 5.41 -2.44
C ARG A 52 13.95 6.20 -1.40
N SER A 53 12.72 5.82 -1.08
CA SER A 53 11.91 6.53 -0.08
C SER A 53 12.35 6.23 1.36
N VAL A 54 13.06 5.12 1.56
CA VAL A 54 13.45 4.62 2.88
C VAL A 54 14.84 5.11 3.26
N PHE A 55 15.75 5.24 2.29
CA PHE A 55 17.11 5.70 2.56
C PHE A 55 17.14 7.18 3.00
N ASN A 56 17.22 7.37 4.31
CA ASN A 56 17.41 8.65 4.97
C ASN A 56 18.61 8.53 5.94
N PRO A 57 19.41 9.60 6.16
CA PRO A 57 20.45 9.63 7.20
C PRO A 57 20.05 8.96 8.53
N LYS A 58 18.81 9.19 8.99
CA LYS A 58 18.29 8.58 10.23
C LYS A 58 18.17 7.05 10.17
N THR A 59 17.78 6.51 9.01
CA THR A 59 17.65 5.05 8.80
C THR A 59 19.01 4.38 8.70
N LEU A 60 20.01 5.06 8.11
CA LEU A 60 21.36 4.51 8.00
C LEU A 60 22.03 4.36 9.37
N THR A 61 21.71 5.23 10.33
CA THR A 61 22.24 5.17 11.70
C THR A 61 21.40 4.31 12.66
N ALA A 62 20.24 3.80 12.24
CA ALA A 62 19.28 3.12 13.12
C ALA A 62 19.64 1.66 13.48
N GLY A 63 20.79 1.17 13.00
CA GLY A 63 21.24 -0.22 13.20
C GLY A 63 20.35 -1.23 12.48
N ILE A 64 19.91 -0.90 11.26
CA ILE A 64 19.06 -1.77 10.44
C ILE A 64 19.94 -2.81 9.72
N PRO A 65 19.58 -4.10 9.73
CA PRO A 65 20.32 -5.14 9.02
C PRO A 65 20.06 -5.07 7.51
N TRP A 66 20.71 -4.11 6.84
CA TRP A 66 20.51 -3.83 5.41
C TRP A 66 20.83 -5.03 4.50
N ASP A 67 21.85 -5.83 4.85
CA ASP A 67 22.26 -7.01 4.09
C ASP A 67 21.14 -8.06 3.98
N GLU A 68 20.33 -8.20 5.03
CA GLU A 68 19.18 -9.12 5.04
C GLU A 68 17.95 -8.56 4.33
N ILE A 69 17.80 -7.24 4.33
CA ILE A 69 16.62 -6.54 3.81
C ILE A 69 16.72 -6.39 2.29
N LEU A 70 17.92 -6.09 1.79
CA LEU A 70 18.19 -5.91 0.36
C LEU A 70 18.23 -7.25 -0.40
N ASP A 71 18.57 -8.34 0.30
CA ASP A 71 18.42 -9.68 -0.24
C ASP A 71 16.94 -10.11 -0.15
N SER A 72 16.19 -9.82 -1.21
CA SER A 72 14.74 -10.10 -1.30
C SER A 72 14.38 -11.56 -1.05
N LYS A 73 15.32 -12.50 -1.22
CA LYS A 73 15.12 -13.93 -0.94
C LYS A 73 15.15 -14.26 0.56
N LYS A 74 15.73 -13.38 1.39
CA LYS A 74 15.90 -13.57 2.84
C LYS A 74 14.83 -12.90 3.69
N VAL A 75 14.00 -12.03 3.12
CA VAL A 75 12.94 -11.36 3.88
C VAL A 75 11.73 -12.30 4.00
N ASN A 76 11.64 -12.97 5.14
CA ASN A 76 10.51 -13.83 5.45
C ASN A 76 9.36 -13.04 6.07
N LEU A 77 8.30 -12.80 5.30
CA LEU A 77 7.10 -12.06 5.71
C LEU A 77 6.00 -12.95 6.26
N LYS A 78 6.26 -14.26 6.36
CA LYS A 78 5.26 -15.25 6.75
C LYS A 78 4.59 -14.89 8.07
N GLU A 79 5.37 -14.44 9.04
CA GLU A 79 4.85 -14.04 10.35
C GLU A 79 3.88 -12.85 10.26
N LEU A 80 4.22 -11.84 9.46
CA LEU A 80 3.37 -10.67 9.21
C LEU A 80 2.07 -11.06 8.47
N GLN A 81 2.18 -11.97 7.51
CA GLN A 81 1.08 -12.52 6.72
C GLN A 81 0.11 -13.38 7.52
N GLU A 82 0.60 -14.15 8.50
CA GLU A 82 -0.21 -15.01 9.37
C GLU A 82 -0.94 -14.21 10.43
N THR A 83 -0.35 -13.12 10.88
CA THR A 83 -0.86 -12.32 12.00
C THR A 83 -1.74 -11.15 11.58
N LEU A 84 -1.84 -10.86 10.27
CA LEU A 84 -2.67 -9.80 9.73
C LEU A 84 -4.12 -9.97 10.18
N LEU A 85 -4.62 -9.02 10.97
CA LEU A 85 -5.99 -8.97 11.48
C LEU A 85 -6.87 -8.12 10.60
N LEU A 86 -6.39 -6.92 10.26
CA LEU A 86 -7.20 -5.90 9.63
C LEU A 86 -6.35 -5.00 8.73
N SER A 87 -6.97 -4.54 7.63
CA SER A 87 -6.43 -3.57 6.71
C SER A 87 -7.47 -2.51 6.38
N TYR A 88 -7.05 -1.26 6.47
CA TYR A 88 -7.79 -0.09 6.02
C TYR A 88 -6.95 0.70 5.02
N SER A 89 -7.59 1.22 3.98
CA SER A 89 -6.95 2.05 2.95
C SER A 89 -7.74 3.34 2.78
N ALA A 90 -7.06 4.48 2.91
CA ALA A 90 -7.66 5.80 2.74
C ALA A 90 -8.27 6.04 1.34
N LYS A 91 -7.90 5.23 0.32
CA LYS A 91 -8.54 5.27 -1.02
C LYS A 91 -10.03 4.90 -0.98
N ARG A 92 -10.45 4.09 0.00
CA ARG A 92 -11.83 3.64 0.18
C ARG A 92 -12.20 3.76 1.67
N PRO A 93 -12.51 4.99 2.13
CA PRO A 93 -12.71 5.28 3.55
C PRO A 93 -14.00 4.65 4.11
N ASP A 94 -14.88 4.17 3.24
CA ASP A 94 -16.17 3.56 3.52
C ASP A 94 -16.08 2.11 3.99
N ILE A 95 -14.93 1.45 3.81
CA ILE A 95 -14.79 0.03 4.17
C ILE A 95 -13.52 -0.30 4.94
N ILE A 96 -13.55 -1.45 5.59
CA ILE A 96 -12.40 -2.07 6.24
C ILE A 96 -12.37 -3.56 5.91
N ASN A 97 -11.17 -4.11 5.77
CA ASN A 97 -10.96 -5.52 5.47
C ASN A 97 -10.50 -6.25 6.73
N ILE A 98 -11.25 -7.25 7.17
CA ILE A 98 -10.89 -8.13 8.28
C ILE A 98 -10.45 -9.48 7.73
N TYR A 99 -9.27 -9.92 8.13
CA TYR A 99 -8.71 -11.21 7.70
C TYR A 99 -9.04 -12.27 8.73
N PRO A 100 -9.64 -13.41 8.34
CA PRO A 100 -9.93 -14.50 9.27
C PRO A 100 -8.64 -15.17 9.76
N ILE A 101 -8.73 -15.88 10.90
CA ILE A 101 -7.61 -16.66 11.41
C ILE A 101 -7.45 -17.89 10.52
N ALA A 102 -6.27 -18.05 9.93
CA ALA A 102 -5.86 -19.31 9.34
C ALA A 102 -5.68 -20.35 10.45
N SER A 103 -6.74 -21.12 10.73
CA SER A 103 -6.72 -22.23 11.67
C SER A 103 -7.00 -23.53 10.93
N PRO A 104 -6.14 -24.56 11.05
CA PRO A 104 -6.45 -25.89 10.52
C PRO A 104 -7.66 -26.53 11.21
N ALA A 105 -8.06 -26.07 12.40
CA ALA A 105 -9.17 -26.62 13.17
C ALA A 105 -10.55 -26.14 12.69
N LEU A 106 -10.65 -24.98 12.02
CA LEU A 106 -11.92 -24.44 11.51
C LEU A 106 -12.33 -25.04 10.15
N SER A 107 -11.43 -25.77 9.47
CA SER A 107 -11.73 -26.52 8.24
C SER A 107 -12.48 -27.85 8.50
N GLY A 108 -12.98 -28.09 9.72
CA GLY A 108 -13.50 -29.39 10.17
C GLY A 108 -15.02 -29.53 10.37
N LEU A 109 -15.81 -28.46 10.25
CA LEU A 109 -17.25 -28.52 10.61
C LEU A 109 -18.22 -28.64 9.41
N GLY A 110 -17.73 -28.73 8.17
CA GLY A 110 -18.57 -28.94 6.99
C GLY A 110 -18.09 -30.13 6.18
N GLY A 111 -18.87 -31.20 6.14
CA GLY A 111 -18.62 -32.35 5.26
C GLY A 111 -18.77 -31.94 3.79
N GLY A 112 -17.65 -31.71 3.10
CA GLY A 112 -17.65 -31.43 1.66
C GLY A 112 -16.28 -31.02 1.14
N PHE A 113 -15.82 -31.72 0.10
CA PHE A 113 -14.69 -31.41 -0.80
C PHE A 113 -13.46 -30.69 -0.19
N ARG A 114 -12.42 -31.45 0.17
CA ARG A 114 -11.14 -30.92 0.63
C ARG A 114 -10.26 -30.50 -0.55
N VAL A 115 -10.23 -29.21 -0.85
CA VAL A 115 -9.09 -28.61 -1.56
C VAL A 115 -7.99 -28.38 -0.54
N VAL A 116 -6.89 -29.14 -0.64
CA VAL A 116 -5.68 -28.89 0.15
C VAL A 116 -5.08 -27.58 -0.35
N ASN A 117 -5.43 -26.47 0.29
CA ASN A 117 -4.86 -25.18 -0.06
C ASN A 117 -3.41 -25.13 0.45
N VAL A 118 -2.47 -24.86 -0.47
CA VAL A 118 -1.02 -25.06 -0.27
C VAL A 118 -0.40 -24.06 0.72
N GLU A 119 -1.07 -22.98 1.10
CA GLU A 119 -0.65 -22.11 2.20
C GLU A 119 -1.87 -21.53 2.94
N GLN A 120 -2.09 -21.91 4.20
CA GLN A 120 -3.10 -21.28 5.07
C GLN A 120 -2.47 -20.07 5.80
N ARG A 121 -2.29 -18.95 5.09
CA ARG A 121 -1.92 -17.68 5.75
C ARG A 121 -3.13 -16.77 5.80
N SER A 122 -3.35 -16.08 6.91
CA SER A 122 -4.50 -15.17 7.09
C SER A 122 -4.63 -14.15 5.96
N SER A 123 -3.49 -13.60 5.49
CA SER A 123 -3.42 -12.68 4.33
C SER A 123 -3.83 -13.27 2.97
N GLN A 124 -3.86 -14.59 2.81
CA GLN A 124 -4.27 -15.29 1.58
C GLN A 124 -5.72 -15.79 1.64
N LEU A 125 -6.37 -15.67 2.80
CA LEU A 125 -7.79 -15.95 2.94
C LEU A 125 -8.60 -14.77 2.40
N VAL A 126 -9.80 -15.06 1.90
CA VAL A 126 -10.72 -14.02 1.43
C VAL A 126 -11.05 -13.09 2.60
N PRO A 127 -10.77 -11.78 2.49
CA PRO A 127 -11.07 -10.84 3.56
C PRO A 127 -12.58 -10.60 3.67
N ILE A 128 -13.04 -10.38 4.91
CA ILE A 128 -14.39 -9.93 5.20
C ILE A 128 -14.40 -8.40 5.10
N CYS A 129 -15.10 -7.88 4.10
CA CYS A 129 -15.27 -6.44 3.91
C CYS A 129 -16.44 -5.94 4.76
N ILE A 130 -16.17 -4.99 5.65
CA ILE A 130 -17.19 -4.37 6.53
C ILE A 130 -17.29 -2.89 6.18
N GLN A 131 -18.52 -2.37 6.07
CA GLN A 131 -18.75 -0.93 5.92
C GLN A 131 -18.50 -0.20 7.24
N LEU A 132 -17.77 0.89 7.17
CA LEU A 132 -17.46 1.73 8.32
C LEU A 132 -18.57 2.75 8.56
N VAL A 133 -18.93 2.92 9.83
CA VAL A 133 -19.78 4.02 10.27
C VAL A 133 -18.88 5.22 10.56
N MET A 134 -18.94 6.22 9.69
CA MET A 134 -18.14 7.44 9.82
C MET A 134 -18.93 8.52 10.56
N TYR A 135 -18.35 9.06 11.63
CA TYR A 135 -18.95 10.17 12.40
C TYR A 135 -18.69 11.56 11.77
N CYS A 136 -17.87 11.62 10.73
CA CYS A 136 -17.56 12.83 9.97
C CYS A 136 -17.46 12.52 8.48
N GLN A 137 -17.56 13.55 7.64
CA GLN A 137 -17.38 13.40 6.20
C GLN A 137 -15.89 13.21 5.89
N ALA A 138 -15.50 11.98 5.53
CA ALA A 138 -14.15 11.71 5.07
C ALA A 138 -13.95 12.28 3.65
N ALA A 139 -13.03 13.22 3.52
CA ALA A 139 -12.58 13.73 2.22
C ALA A 139 -11.28 13.03 1.82
N PRO A 140 -11.28 12.11 0.84
CA PRO A 140 -10.05 11.47 0.40
C PRO A 140 -9.13 12.51 -0.25
N LYS A 141 -7.93 12.68 0.32
CA LYS A 141 -6.87 13.48 -0.28
C LYS A 141 -5.97 12.58 -1.11
N HIS A 142 -5.88 12.86 -2.40
CA HIS A 142 -4.97 12.17 -3.31
C HIS A 142 -3.74 13.03 -3.56
N TYR A 143 -2.58 12.51 -3.20
CA TYR A 143 -1.30 13.11 -3.58
C TYR A 143 -0.79 12.34 -4.79
N SER A 144 -1.05 12.87 -5.99
CA SER A 144 -0.46 12.34 -7.22
C SER A 144 0.97 12.84 -7.35
N SER A 145 1.88 11.94 -7.73
CA SER A 145 3.18 12.38 -8.21
C SER A 145 3.00 13.09 -9.56
N PHE A 146 3.92 14.00 -9.89
CA PHE A 146 3.92 14.68 -11.19
C PHE A 146 3.82 13.66 -12.34
N THR A 147 4.56 12.56 -12.25
CA THR A 147 4.51 11.46 -13.22
C THR A 147 3.11 10.84 -13.35
N THR A 148 2.44 10.57 -12.23
CA THR A 148 1.07 10.01 -12.24
C THR A 148 0.06 10.99 -12.82
N ALA A 149 0.24 12.30 -12.57
CA ALA A 149 -0.60 13.33 -13.17
C ALA A 149 -0.40 13.39 -14.69
N ILE A 150 0.84 13.29 -15.16
CA ILE A 150 1.18 13.24 -16.59
C ILE A 150 0.55 12.01 -17.25
N ASP A 151 0.71 10.84 -16.65
CA ASP A 151 0.12 9.59 -17.17
C ASP A 151 -1.40 9.72 -17.29
N SER A 152 -2.07 10.34 -16.31
CA SER A 152 -3.51 10.57 -16.36
C SER A 152 -3.95 11.58 -17.42
N LEU A 153 -3.05 12.47 -17.85
CA LEU A 153 -3.31 13.45 -18.90
C LEU A 153 -3.26 12.83 -20.30
N GLY A 154 -2.70 11.61 -20.43
CA GLY A 154 -2.41 10.95 -21.70
C GLY A 154 -0.94 10.64 -21.93
N GLY A 155 -0.11 10.76 -20.88
CA GLY A 155 1.32 10.47 -20.94
C GLY A 155 2.18 11.70 -21.29
N PRO A 156 3.51 11.54 -21.30
CA PRO A 156 4.43 12.61 -21.67
C PRO A 156 4.23 13.12 -23.10
N GLU A 157 3.59 12.34 -23.97
CA GLU A 157 3.27 12.66 -25.35
C GLU A 157 2.34 13.88 -25.46
N VAL A 158 1.55 14.15 -24.42
CA VAL A 158 0.70 15.35 -24.35
C VAL A 158 1.53 16.63 -24.37
N PHE A 159 2.71 16.63 -23.75
CA PHE A 159 3.60 17.79 -23.81
C PHE A 159 4.20 17.98 -25.20
N LEU A 160 4.52 16.89 -25.91
CA LEU A 160 4.97 16.95 -27.30
C LEU A 160 3.87 17.52 -28.20
N PHE A 161 2.63 17.08 -28.02
CA PHE A 161 1.49 17.62 -28.76
C PHE A 161 1.26 19.10 -28.45
N LEU A 162 1.24 19.49 -27.17
CA LEU A 162 1.06 20.87 -26.75
C LEU A 162 2.21 21.75 -27.27
N PHE A 163 3.45 21.26 -27.23
CA PHE A 163 4.60 21.95 -27.77
C PHE A 163 4.47 22.15 -29.28
N ALA A 164 4.16 21.09 -30.03
CA ALA A 164 3.91 21.18 -31.47
C ALA A 164 2.78 22.19 -31.77
N ARG A 165 1.74 22.21 -30.94
CA ARG A 165 0.63 23.16 -31.11
C ARG A 165 1.04 24.61 -30.86
N VAL A 166 1.91 24.87 -29.88
CA VAL A 166 2.46 26.20 -29.61
C VAL A 166 3.34 26.67 -30.77
N VAL A 167 4.16 25.77 -31.33
CA VAL A 167 4.98 26.04 -32.52
C VAL A 167 4.11 26.33 -33.75
N ASP A 168 3.06 25.54 -33.98
CA ASP A 168 2.09 25.77 -35.07
C ASP A 168 1.38 27.12 -34.94
N MET A 169 1.17 27.61 -33.71
CA MET A 169 0.60 28.93 -33.45
C MET A 169 1.62 30.07 -33.53
N GLY A 170 2.87 29.78 -33.89
CA GLY A 170 3.94 30.77 -34.06
C GLY A 170 4.69 31.16 -32.79
N GLY A 171 4.54 30.40 -31.70
CA GLY A 171 5.28 30.64 -30.46
C GLY A 171 6.78 30.36 -30.63
N ASN A 172 7.62 31.33 -30.25
CA ASN A 172 9.08 31.22 -30.32
C ASN A 172 9.71 31.14 -28.92
N ALA A 173 10.85 30.46 -28.81
CA ALA A 173 11.58 30.23 -27.57
C ALA A 173 12.10 31.50 -26.86
N ILE A 174 11.92 32.69 -27.46
CA ILE A 174 12.40 33.97 -26.94
C ILE A 174 11.31 34.67 -26.10
N GLU A 175 10.04 34.23 -26.20
CA GLU A 175 8.89 34.88 -25.55
C GLU A 175 8.30 34.06 -24.37
N GLN A 176 8.90 32.92 -23.99
CA GLN A 176 8.47 32.07 -22.86
C GLN A 176 9.42 32.14 -21.67
#